data_AF-A0A0G0HEJ8-F1
#
_entry.id   AF-A0A0G0HEJ8-F1
#
_cell.length_a   1.000
_cell.length_b   1.000
_cell.length_c   1.000
_cell.angle_alpha   90.00
_cell.angle_beta   90.00
_cell.angle_gamma   90.00
#
_symmetry.space_group_name_H-M   'P 1'
#
loop_
_entity.id
_entity.type
_entity.pdbx_description
1 polymer ?
#
loop_
_entity_poly.entity_id
_entity_poly.type
_entity_poly.pdbx_seq_one_letter_code
_entity_poly.pdbx_strand_id
1 'polypeptide(L)'
;MKIIHIFLNVVSYLFFLLLLIVGFLTLSSNTSLLGSYESLLVRSGSMEPTIMTGDVIFAKQLNQYNKNDVVAFKDEGDRVITHRIVKIDESDGQLTFITKGDANQHFY
;
A
#
# COMPACT_ATOMS: atom_id res chain seq x y z
N MET A 1 -37.46 -35.38 -9.93
CA MET A 1 -38.36 -34.28 -10.34
C MET A 1 -37.57 -33.29 -11.20
N LYS A 2 -37.77 -33.28 -12.53
CA LYS A 2 -37.01 -32.43 -13.48
C LYS A 2 -37.04 -30.93 -13.12
N ILE A 3 -38.15 -30.49 -12.52
CA ILE A 3 -38.35 -29.11 -12.04
C ILE A 3 -37.31 -28.68 -10.99
N ILE A 4 -36.96 -29.57 -10.05
CA ILE A 4 -35.95 -29.27 -9.02
C ILE A 4 -34.55 -29.11 -9.64
N HIS A 5 -34.20 -29.93 -10.63
CA HIS A 5 -32.90 -29.82 -11.31
C HIS A 5 -32.79 -28.54 -12.13
N ILE A 6 -33.86 -28.15 -12.83
CA ILE A 6 -33.90 -26.88 -13.58
C ILE A 6 -33.74 -25.70 -12.61
N PHE A 7 -34.46 -25.71 -11.48
CA PHE A 7 -34.35 -24.67 -10.46
C PHE A 7 -32.92 -24.53 -9.91
N LEU A 8 -32.28 -25.65 -9.54
CA LEU A 8 -30.90 -25.64 -9.02
C LEU A 8 -29.90 -25.10 -10.04
N ASN A 9 -30.05 -25.46 -11.32
CA ASN A 9 -29.18 -24.94 -12.38
C ASN A 9 -29.33 -23.42 -12.54
N VAL A 10 -30.56 -22.89 -12.52
CA VAL A 10 -30.80 -21.44 -12.60
C VAL A 10 -30.15 -20.71 -11.42
N VAL A 11 -30.32 -21.22 -10.20
CA VAL A 11 -29.68 -20.63 -9.00
C VAL A 11 -28.15 -20.69 -9.13
N SER A 12 -27.60 -21.80 -9.60
CA SER A 12 -26.16 -21.95 -9.82
C SER A 12 -25.62 -20.97 -10.86
N TYR A 13 -26.32 -20.76 -11.98
CA TYR A 13 -25.91 -19.80 -13.00
C TYR A 13 -25.99 -18.37 -12.49
N LEU A 14 -27.03 -18.02 -11.72
CA LEU A 14 -27.13 -16.70 -11.08
C LEU A 14 -25.99 -16.46 -10.09
N PHE A 15 -25.64 -17.46 -9.28
CA PHE A 15 -24.51 -17.37 -8.37
C PHE A 15 -23.18 -17.22 -9.11
N PHE A 16 -22.97 -17.98 -10.19
CA PHE A 16 -21.78 -17.87 -11.02
C PHE A 16 -21.68 -16.50 -11.70
N LEU A 17 -22.79 -15.97 -12.21
CA LEU A 17 -22.86 -14.63 -12.78
C LEU A 17 -22.53 -13.56 -11.72
N LEU A 18 -23.04 -13.71 -10.51
CA LEU A 18 -22.71 -12.82 -9.39
C LEU A 18 -21.21 -12.84 -9.08
N LEU A 19 -20.57 -14.02 -9.03
CA LEU A 19 -19.13 -14.14 -8.82
C LEU A 19 -18.32 -13.46 -9.93
N LEU A 20 -18.75 -13.60 -11.19
CA LEU A 20 -18.09 -12.92 -12.31
C LEU A 20 -18.22 -11.39 -12.21
N ILE A 21 -19.39 -10.89 -11.82
CA ILE A 21 -19.60 -9.45 -11.62
C ILE A 21 -18.73 -8.93 -10.48
N VAL A 22 -18.70 -9.62 -9.33
CA VAL A 22 -17.84 -9.25 -8.19
C VAL A 22 -16.37 -9.28 -8.60
N GLY A 23 -15.91 -10.34 -9.26
CA GLY A 23 -14.55 -10.44 -9.78
C GLY A 23 -14.20 -9.29 -10.72
N PHE A 24 -15.08 -8.98 -11.67
CA PHE A 24 -14.89 -7.87 -12.60
C PHE A 24 -14.84 -6.51 -11.91
N LEU A 25 -15.74 -6.26 -10.94
CA LEU A 25 -15.73 -5.03 -10.15
C LEU A 25 -14.42 -4.88 -9.36
N THR A 26 -13.94 -5.96 -8.73
CA THR A 26 -12.67 -5.93 -7.98
C THR A 26 -11.44 -5.76 -8.86
N LEU A 27 -11.46 -6.23 -10.11
CA LEU A 27 -10.37 -6.02 -11.07
C LEU A 27 -10.41 -4.63 -11.72
N SER A 28 -11.60 -4.11 -12.02
CA SER A 28 -11.81 -2.85 -12.74
C SER A 28 -11.65 -1.64 -11.82
N SER A 29 -12.05 -1.79 -10.57
CA SER A 29 -11.81 -0.78 -9.57
C SER A 29 -10.34 -0.86 -9.12
N ASN A 30 -9.61 0.25 -9.17
CA ASN A 30 -8.45 0.48 -8.31
C ASN A 30 -8.87 0.57 -6.82
N THR A 31 -9.96 -0.10 -6.43
CA THR A 31 -10.35 -0.23 -5.04
C THR A 31 -9.63 -1.45 -4.50
N SER A 32 -8.45 -1.18 -3.98
CA SER A 32 -7.79 -2.07 -3.06
C SER A 32 -8.80 -2.46 -1.98
N LEU A 33 -9.22 -3.73 -2.00
CA LEU A 33 -10.17 -4.31 -1.04
C LEU A 33 -9.72 -4.16 0.43
N LEU A 34 -8.47 -3.75 0.65
CA LEU A 34 -7.85 -3.46 1.96
C LEU A 34 -7.85 -1.96 2.32
N GLY A 35 -8.50 -1.09 1.55
CA GLY A 35 -8.31 0.37 1.61
C GLY A 35 -7.03 0.80 0.89
N SER A 36 -6.74 2.11 0.78
CA SER A 36 -5.63 2.74 0.03
C SER A 36 -4.21 2.37 0.49
N TYR A 37 -3.97 1.10 0.82
CA TYR A 37 -2.69 0.54 1.21
C TYR A 37 -2.02 -0.11 0.00
N GLU A 38 -0.73 0.17 -0.17
CA GLU A 38 0.15 -0.48 -1.12
C GLU A 38 1.13 -1.39 -0.36
N SER A 39 1.31 -2.62 -0.85
CA SER A 39 2.30 -3.55 -0.29
C SER A 39 3.67 -3.33 -0.94
N LEU A 40 4.71 -3.18 -0.12
CA LEU A 40 6.09 -2.99 -0.57
C LEU A 40 6.99 -4.08 0.04
N LEU A 41 7.90 -4.62 -0.77
CA LEU A 41 8.94 -5.53 -0.31
C LEU A 41 10.20 -4.73 0.06
N VAL A 42 10.70 -4.93 1.27
CA VAL A 42 11.88 -4.22 1.78
C VAL A 42 13.15 -4.87 1.22
N ARG A 43 13.90 -4.10 0.42
CA ARG A 43 15.08 -4.58 -0.33
C ARG A 43 16.43 -4.17 0.27
N SER A 44 16.44 -3.34 1.31
CA SER A 44 17.65 -2.84 1.96
C SER A 44 17.48 -2.76 3.47
N GLY A 45 18.57 -2.95 4.22
CA GLY A 45 18.61 -2.87 5.68
C GLY A 45 18.69 -1.45 6.24
N SER A 46 18.34 -0.41 5.47
CA SER A 46 18.42 0.99 5.91
C SER A 46 17.53 1.31 7.10
N MET A 47 16.46 0.54 7.30
CA MET A 47 15.49 0.70 8.38
C MET A 47 15.69 -0.31 9.52
N GLU A 48 16.78 -1.09 9.52
CA GLU A 48 17.08 -1.99 10.62
C GLU A 48 17.46 -1.19 11.89
N PRO A 49 17.08 -1.66 13.09
CA PRO A 49 16.40 -2.92 13.38
C PRO A 49 14.86 -2.84 13.36
N THR A 50 14.26 -1.71 12.98
CA THR A 50 12.80 -1.53 13.03
C THR A 50 12.08 -2.32 11.95
N ILE A 51 12.62 -2.32 10.73
CA ILE A 51 12.09 -3.03 9.57
C ILE A 51 13.25 -3.81 8.94
N MET A 52 13.09 -5.12 8.82
CA MET A 52 14.13 -6.03 8.34
C MET A 52 14.14 -6.13 6.82
N THR A 53 15.31 -6.41 6.26
CA THR A 53 15.42 -6.82 4.86
C THR A 53 14.58 -8.07 4.61
N GLY A 54 13.72 -8.04 3.59
CA GLY A 54 12.81 -9.14 3.26
C GLY A 54 11.39 -9.00 3.85
N ASP A 55 11.16 -8.04 4.74
CA ASP A 55 9.82 -7.75 5.25
C ASP A 55 8.89 -7.24 4.15
N VAL A 56 7.59 -7.54 4.30
CA VAL A 56 6.53 -6.94 3.51
C VAL A 56 5.82 -5.91 4.38
N ILE A 57 5.84 -4.65 3.94
CA ILE A 57 5.16 -3.54 4.63
C ILE A 57 3.95 -3.09 3.84
N PHE A 58 2.95 -2.55 4.54
CA PHE A 58 1.77 -1.94 3.94
C PHE A 58 1.80 -0.43 4.20
N ALA A 59 1.93 0.35 3.14
CA ALA A 59 2.00 1.81 3.20
C ALA A 59 0.66 2.41 2.77
N LYS A 60 0.18 3.42 3.48
CA LYS A 60 -1.02 4.18 3.10
C LYS A 60 -0.65 5.62 2.85
N GLN A 61 -1.16 6.18 1.75
CA GLN A 61 -0.98 7.59 1.46
C GLN A 61 -1.81 8.44 2.44
N LEU A 62 -1.15 9.41 3.08
CA LEU A 62 -1.76 10.37 3.99
C LEU A 62 -1.58 11.79 3.45
N ASN A 63 -2.44 12.72 3.90
CA ASN A 63 -2.35 14.14 3.56
C ASN A 63 -1.43 14.93 4.51
N GLN A 64 -1.11 14.34 5.67
CA GLN A 64 -0.30 14.95 6.72
C GLN A 64 0.65 13.89 7.29
N TYR A 65 1.88 14.30 7.56
CA TYR A 65 2.93 13.46 8.11
C TYR A 65 3.58 14.19 9.29
N ASN A 66 4.00 13.43 10.29
CA ASN A 66 4.57 13.92 11.52
C ASN A 66 6.01 13.43 11.69
N LYS A 67 6.75 14.12 12.56
CA LYS A 67 8.07 13.65 13.00
C LYS A 67 7.94 12.24 13.58
N ASN A 68 8.90 11.38 13.23
CA ASN A 68 9.00 9.96 13.52
C ASN A 68 8.12 9.02 12.68
N ASP A 69 7.29 9.53 11.77
CA ASP A 69 6.59 8.67 10.82
C ASP A 69 7.60 8.00 9.88
N VAL A 70 7.33 6.73 9.53
CA VAL A 70 8.06 6.01 8.49
C VAL A 70 7.31 6.18 7.19
N VAL A 71 7.97 6.76 6.19
CA VAL A 71 7.37 7.11 4.90
C VAL A 71 8.10 6.40 3.77
N ALA A 72 7.32 5.97 2.78
CA ALA A 72 7.83 5.49 1.51
C ALA A 72 7.66 6.59 0.45
N PHE A 73 8.73 6.95 -0.24
CA PHE A 73 8.72 7.98 -1.28
C PHE A 73 9.66 7.61 -2.42
N LYS A 74 9.51 8.28 -3.56
CA LYS A 74 10.37 8.10 -4.72
C LYS A 74 11.52 9.11 -4.69
N ASP A 75 12.75 8.64 -4.89
CA ASP A 75 13.91 9.52 -5.09
C ASP A 75 13.96 10.07 -6.53
N GLU A 76 14.98 10.89 -6.82
CA GLU A 76 15.20 11.45 -8.17
C GLU A 76 15.40 10.37 -9.25
N GLY A 77 15.77 9.15 -8.86
CA GLY A 77 15.94 8.00 -9.75
C GLY A 77 14.68 7.13 -9.88
N ASP A 78 13.52 7.61 -9.40
CA ASP A 78 12.24 6.89 -9.35
C ASP A 78 12.28 5.60 -8.50
N ARG A 79 13.26 5.49 -7.59
CA ARG A 79 13.39 4.35 -6.67
C ARG A 79 12.56 4.62 -5.43
N VAL A 80 11.79 3.62 -5.01
CA VAL A 80 11.03 3.68 -3.76
C VAL A 80 11.99 3.46 -2.58
N ILE A 81 12.09 4.47 -1.72
CA ILE A 81 12.89 4.47 -0.50
C ILE A 81 11.95 4.57 0.70
N THR A 82 12.26 3.84 1.77
CA THR A 82 11.54 3.91 3.05
C THR A 82 12.46 4.46 4.13
N HIS A 83 12.10 5.60 4.71
CA HIS A 83 12.88 6.27 5.77
C HIS A 83 11.96 6.85 6.85
N ARG A 84 12.54 7.21 8.00
CA ARG A 84 11.86 7.92 9.08
C ARG A 84 12.03 9.43 8.94
N ILE A 85 10.95 10.18 9.13
CA ILE A 85 10.99 11.64 9.21
C ILE A 85 11.68 12.03 10.52
N VAL A 86 12.83 12.69 10.43
CA VAL A 86 13.58 13.15 11.61
C VAL A 86 13.37 14.64 11.88
N LYS A 87 13.03 15.41 10.84
CA LYS A 87 12.74 16.84 10.94
C LYS A 87 11.75 17.25 9.86
N ILE A 88 10.88 18.19 10.21
CA ILE A 88 9.95 18.86 9.30
C ILE A 88 10.31 20.34 9.39
N ASP A 89 10.69 20.92 8.26
CA ASP A 89 10.96 22.35 8.13
C ASP A 89 9.85 22.99 7.31
N GLU A 90 9.43 24.18 7.74
CA GLU A 90 8.48 25.01 7.00
C GLU A 90 9.15 26.35 6.72
N SER A 91 9.39 26.64 5.45
CA SER A 91 9.97 27.91 4.99
C SER A 91 9.22 28.39 3.76
N ASP A 92 8.89 29.68 3.69
CA ASP A 92 8.18 30.30 2.56
C ASP A 92 6.89 29.58 2.15
N GLY A 93 6.17 28.99 3.12
CA GLY A 93 4.95 28.21 2.90
C GLY A 93 5.18 26.84 2.25
N GLN A 94 6.42 26.38 2.13
CA GLN A 94 6.79 25.06 1.65
C GLN A 94 7.23 24.16 2.81
N LEU A 95 6.62 22.97 2.88
CA LEU A 95 6.98 21.92 3.81
C LEU A 95 8.11 21.07 3.21
N THR A 96 9.22 20.97 3.92
CA THR A 96 10.35 20.09 3.60
C THR A 96 10.48 19.02 4.67
N PHE A 97 10.51 17.77 4.25
CA PHE A 97 10.71 16.62 5.14
C PHE A 97 12.14 16.15 5.03
N ILE A 98 12.86 16.14 6.15
CA ILE A 98 14.19 15.53 6.24
C ILE A 98 14.00 14.14 6.80
N THR A 99 14.47 13.15 6.05
CA THR A 99 14.29 11.73 6.34
C THR A 99 15.62 11.04 6.55
N LYS A 100 15.59 9.93 7.27
CA LYS A 100 16.79 9.13 7.55
C LYS A 100 16.40 7.67 7.76
N GLY A 101 17.22 6.76 7.22
CA GLY A 101 17.10 5.34 7.56
C GLY A 101 17.57 5.09 8.99
N ASP A 102 16.85 4.28 9.75
CA ASP A 102 17.16 3.97 11.16
C ASP A 102 18.61 3.44 11.35
N ALA A 103 19.12 2.67 10.39
CA ALA A 103 20.49 2.15 10.38
C ALA A 103 21.51 3.09 9.71
N ASN A 104 21.04 4.07 8.93
CA ASN A 104 21.90 4.95 8.14
C ASN A 104 22.47 6.09 9.00
N GLN A 105 23.56 6.72 8.55
CA GLN A 105 24.07 7.96 9.16
C GLN A 105 23.78 9.21 8.33
N HIS A 106 23.39 9.04 7.06
CA HIS A 106 23.10 10.13 6.13
C HIS A 106 21.62 10.53 6.16
N PHE A 107 21.37 11.82 5.96
CA PHE A 107 20.05 12.43 5.85
C PHE A 107 19.69 12.63 4.38
N TYR A 108 18.40 12.55 4.08
CA TYR A 108 17.80 12.78 2.76
C TYR A 108 16.76 13.89 2.85
#